data_AF-A0A7L0UR20-F1
#
_entry.id   AF-A0A7L0UR20-F1
#
_cell.length_a   1.000
_cell.length_b   1.000
_cell.length_c   1.000
_cell.angle_alpha   90.00
_cell.angle_beta   90.00
_cell.angle_gamma   90.00
#
_symmetry.space_group_name_H-M   'P 1'
#
loop_
_entity.id
_entity.type
_entity.pdbx_description
1 polymer ?
#
loop_
_entity_poly.entity_id
_entity_poly.type
_entity_poly.pdbx_seq_one_letter_code
_entity_poly.pdbx_strand_id
1 'polypeptide(L)'
;FQRLHPELPLSLEELEKVFVTLDADGNGSLTLKEFTTGFSEFGEPVSCIELYSYSILSISIKKHFVLTTISDDEDEELQFSNLMDRLGAKKVLDDESDVKQLWLKLRKDEPHLLSNFEEFLVRIFSQLQEADNEKNELECALKKKIVAYDEEIQHLYEEMEQQIKKEKEQFLLKDTERFQSYSQDLECKLLSKEKELDQLAQNQKRV
;
A
#
# COMPACT_ATOMS: atom_id res chain seq x y z
N PHE A 1 15.71 -6.53 -1.56
CA PHE A 1 14.90 -7.58 -2.23
C PHE A 1 13.98 -8.36 -1.29
N GLN A 2 14.21 -8.43 0.03
CA GLN A 2 13.37 -9.21 0.96
C GLN A 2 12.11 -8.48 1.50
N ARG A 3 11.80 -7.26 1.04
CA ARG A 3 10.66 -6.43 1.51
C ARG A 3 9.46 -6.36 0.56
N LEU A 4 9.57 -6.91 -0.66
CA LEU A 4 8.53 -6.87 -1.69
C LEU A 4 7.69 -8.16 -1.76
N HIS A 5 8.05 -9.19 -0.99
CA HIS A 5 7.39 -10.49 -0.98
C HIS A 5 5.94 -10.52 -0.41
N PRO A 6 5.45 -9.55 0.39
CA PRO A 6 4.06 -9.60 0.87
C PRO A 6 3.03 -8.96 -0.08
N GLU A 7 3.43 -8.26 -1.15
CA GLU A 7 2.50 -7.43 -1.96
C GLU A 7 2.33 -7.89 -3.43
N LEU A 8 3.04 -8.92 -3.89
CA LEU A 8 2.85 -9.48 -5.24
C LEU A 8 2.72 -11.01 -5.19
N PRO A 9 1.86 -11.62 -6.04
CA PRO A 9 1.72 -13.07 -6.16
C PRO A 9 2.85 -13.69 -7.00
N LEU A 10 4.11 -13.30 -6.75
CA LEU A 10 5.30 -13.77 -7.46
C LEU A 10 6.35 -14.23 -6.45
N SER A 11 6.95 -15.39 -6.70
CA SER A 11 8.03 -15.91 -5.86
C SER A 11 9.31 -15.10 -6.02
N LEU A 12 10.20 -15.15 -5.02
CA LEU A 12 11.47 -14.41 -5.01
C LEU A 12 12.35 -14.73 -6.24
N GLU A 13 12.33 -15.99 -6.70
CA GLU A 13 13.04 -16.43 -7.92
C GLU A 13 12.44 -15.87 -9.20
N GLU A 14 11.11 -15.69 -9.27
CA GLU A 14 10.45 -15.09 -10.43
C GLU A 14 10.71 -13.59 -10.50
N LEU A 15 10.71 -12.91 -9.36
CA LEU A 15 11.02 -11.49 -9.28
C LEU A 15 12.48 -11.21 -9.68
N GLU A 16 13.41 -12.08 -9.28
CA GLU A 16 14.82 -11.98 -9.67
C GLU A 16 15.02 -12.22 -11.17
N LYS A 17 14.30 -13.17 -11.76
CA LYS A 17 14.29 -13.39 -13.22
C LYS A 17 13.75 -12.19 -13.98
N VAL A 18 12.63 -11.61 -13.53
CA VAL A 18 12.06 -10.41 -14.14
C VAL A 18 13.06 -9.26 -14.05
N PHE A 19 13.68 -9.06 -12.89
CA PHE A 19 14.66 -8.00 -12.70
C PHE A 19 15.88 -8.13 -13.64
N VAL A 20 16.46 -9.34 -13.76
CA VAL A 20 17.57 -9.60 -14.68
C VAL A 20 17.17 -9.37 -16.14
N THR A 21 15.91 -9.58 -16.49
CA THR A 21 15.45 -9.38 -17.88
C THR A 21 15.15 -7.92 -18.20
N LEU A 22 14.78 -7.13 -17.19
CA LEU A 22 14.56 -5.69 -17.32
C LEU A 22 15.86 -4.89 -17.25
N ASP A 23 16.88 -5.39 -16.53
CA ASP A 23 18.17 -4.74 -16.29
C ASP A 23 19.11 -4.91 -17.47
N ALA A 24 18.79 -4.25 -18.58
CA ALA A 24 19.50 -4.38 -19.86
C ALA A 24 20.99 -4.01 -19.75
N ASP A 25 21.34 -3.11 -18.83
CA ASP A 25 22.71 -2.71 -18.57
C ASP A 25 23.42 -3.54 -17.46
N GLY A 26 22.68 -4.41 -16.77
CA GLY A 26 23.20 -5.34 -15.76
C GLY A 26 23.80 -4.65 -14.53
N ASN A 27 23.43 -3.39 -14.26
CA ASN A 27 24.02 -2.60 -13.20
C ASN A 27 23.44 -2.93 -11.80
N GLY A 28 22.40 -3.76 -11.74
CA GLY A 28 21.70 -4.13 -10.51
C GLY A 28 20.63 -3.12 -10.07
N SER A 29 20.20 -2.21 -10.93
CA SER A 29 19.25 -1.12 -10.68
C SER A 29 18.54 -0.68 -11.97
N LEU A 30 17.23 -0.92 -12.04
CA LEU A 30 16.42 -0.52 -13.20
C LEU A 30 16.27 1.00 -13.29
N THR A 31 16.71 1.58 -14.39
CA THR A 31 16.34 2.95 -14.74
C THR A 31 14.87 3.03 -15.13
N LEU A 32 14.25 4.21 -14.98
CA LEU A 32 12.83 4.43 -15.34
C LEU A 32 12.51 4.00 -16.79
N LYS A 33 13.49 4.13 -17.68
CA LYS A 33 13.39 3.76 -19.09
C LYS A 33 13.42 2.25 -19.29
N GLU A 34 14.30 1.54 -18.59
CA GLU A 34 14.39 0.07 -18.61
C GLU A 34 13.14 -0.57 -18.03
N PHE A 35 12.65 -0.03 -16.90
CA PHE A 35 11.42 -0.49 -16.27
C PHE A 35 10.21 -0.35 -17.20
N THR A 36 10.00 0.83 -17.79
CA THR A 36 8.84 1.09 -18.66
C THR A 36 8.90 0.37 -20.00
N THR A 37 10.10 0.21 -20.58
CA THR A 37 10.27 -0.49 -21.86
C THR A 37 10.09 -1.99 -21.67
N GLY A 38 10.71 -2.59 -20.64
CA GLY A 38 10.61 -4.02 -20.44
C GLY A 38 9.25 -4.48 -19.93
N PHE A 39 8.55 -3.72 -19.09
CA PHE A 39 7.17 -4.06 -18.70
C PHE A 39 6.16 -4.00 -19.87
N SER A 40 6.47 -3.27 -20.95
CA SER A 40 5.67 -3.32 -22.18
C SER A 40 5.80 -4.64 -22.95
N GLU A 41 6.92 -5.34 -22.76
CA GLU A 41 7.24 -6.65 -23.34
C GLU A 41 6.77 -7.81 -22.43
N PHE A 42 6.73 -7.57 -21.11
CA PHE A 42 6.34 -8.56 -20.10
C PHE A 42 4.83 -8.67 -19.81
N GLY A 43 3.99 -7.86 -20.45
CA GLY A 43 2.55 -8.09 -20.47
C GLY A 43 1.86 -8.06 -19.10
N GLU A 44 1.78 -6.89 -18.48
CA GLU A 44 0.56 -6.31 -17.91
C GLU A 44 0.91 -4.90 -17.39
N PRO A 45 0.16 -3.85 -17.75
CA PRO A 45 0.50 -2.48 -17.38
C PRO A 45 0.20 -2.23 -15.90
N VAL A 46 1.25 -2.08 -15.10
CA VAL A 46 1.16 -1.60 -13.72
C VAL A 46 0.69 -0.15 -13.72
N SER A 47 -0.39 0.08 -12.98
CA SER A 47 -1.21 1.29 -12.91
C SER A 47 -0.42 2.56 -12.54
N CYS A 48 -0.14 3.39 -13.54
CA CYS A 48 0.17 4.83 -13.41
C CYS A 48 0.14 5.57 -14.77
N ILE A 49 0.04 4.84 -15.90
CA ILE A 49 -0.12 5.39 -17.26
C ILE A 49 -1.61 5.65 -17.62
N GLU A 50 -2.53 5.39 -16.69
CA GLU A 50 -3.96 5.32 -16.96
C GLU A 50 -4.60 6.66 -17.38
N LEU A 51 -4.16 7.81 -16.84
CA LEU A 51 -4.78 9.11 -17.12
C LEU A 51 -4.65 9.58 -18.58
N TYR A 52 -3.51 9.34 -19.23
CA TYR A 52 -3.32 9.68 -20.65
C TYR A 52 -3.93 8.63 -21.60
N SER A 53 -4.08 7.39 -21.12
CA SER A 53 -4.68 6.28 -21.87
C SER A 53 -6.17 6.50 -22.12
N TYR A 54 -6.95 6.94 -21.12
CA TYR A 54 -8.41 7.04 -21.25
C TYR A 54 -8.90 8.15 -22.17
N SER A 55 -8.18 9.28 -22.22
CA SER A 55 -8.47 10.34 -23.21
C SER A 55 -8.20 9.86 -24.64
N ILE A 56 -7.15 9.07 -24.85
CA ILE A 56 -6.86 8.45 -26.15
C ILE A 56 -7.89 7.37 -26.47
N LEU A 57 -8.27 6.54 -25.48
CA LEU A 57 -9.21 5.42 -25.64
C LEU A 57 -10.61 5.94 -26.01
N SER A 58 -11.12 6.95 -25.32
CA SER A 58 -12.41 7.57 -25.64
C SER A 58 -12.44 8.21 -27.05
N ILE A 59 -11.34 8.82 -27.49
CA ILE A 59 -11.19 9.34 -28.86
C ILE A 59 -11.09 8.19 -29.88
N SER A 60 -10.38 7.11 -29.54
CA SER A 60 -10.17 5.95 -30.40
C SER A 60 -11.47 5.14 -30.57
N ILE A 61 -12.23 4.97 -29.49
CA ILE A 61 -13.57 4.36 -29.48
C ILE A 61 -14.50 5.12 -30.42
N LYS A 62 -14.57 6.45 -30.31
CA LYS A 62 -15.40 7.30 -31.18
C LYS A 62 -15.02 7.16 -32.66
N LYS A 63 -13.72 7.09 -32.98
CA LYS A 63 -13.24 6.93 -34.37
C LYS A 63 -13.52 5.53 -34.93
N HIS A 64 -13.30 4.49 -34.15
CA HIS A 64 -13.53 3.11 -34.58
C HIS A 64 -15.02 2.83 -34.76
N PHE A 65 -15.86 3.42 -33.90
CA PHE A 65 -17.32 3.30 -33.98
C PHE A 65 -17.89 3.79 -35.33
N VAL A 66 -17.36 4.89 -35.86
CA VAL A 66 -17.74 5.42 -37.19
C VAL A 66 -17.29 4.50 -38.34
N LEU A 67 -16.25 3.68 -38.13
CA LEU A 67 -15.70 2.78 -39.15
C LEU A 67 -16.37 1.39 -39.17
N THR A 68 -16.88 0.92 -38.03
CA THR A 68 -17.46 -0.43 -37.87
C THR A 68 -18.87 -0.55 -38.45
N THR A 69 -19.54 0.55 -38.78
CA THR A 69 -20.88 0.56 -39.42
C THR A 69 -20.91 0.05 -40.88
N ILE A 70 -19.78 -0.46 -41.41
CA ILE A 70 -19.60 -0.80 -42.84
C ILE A 70 -19.37 -2.32 -43.07
N SER A 71 -19.34 -3.17 -42.03
CA SER A 71 -19.16 -4.63 -42.19
C SER A 71 -20.38 -5.41 -41.72
N ASP A 72 -21.15 -5.90 -42.67
CA ASP A 72 -22.52 -6.44 -42.52
C ASP A 72 -22.58 -7.96 -42.27
N ASP A 73 -21.46 -8.60 -41.90
CA ASP A 73 -21.34 -10.08 -41.89
C ASP A 73 -20.71 -10.68 -40.61
N GLU A 74 -20.49 -9.87 -39.57
CA GLU A 74 -20.03 -10.37 -38.24
C GLU A 74 -21.21 -10.63 -37.30
N ASP A 75 -21.13 -11.73 -36.55
CA ASP A 75 -22.10 -12.17 -35.54
C ASP A 75 -22.53 -11.02 -34.60
N GLU A 76 -23.83 -10.73 -34.55
CA GLU A 76 -24.42 -9.65 -33.72
C GLU A 76 -23.99 -9.77 -32.25
N GLU A 77 -23.80 -11.00 -31.78
CA GLU A 77 -23.32 -11.32 -30.43
C GLU A 77 -21.90 -10.80 -30.19
N LEU A 78 -21.01 -10.99 -31.17
CA LEU A 78 -19.61 -10.63 -31.07
C LEU A 78 -19.43 -9.11 -31.11
N GLN A 79 -20.24 -8.41 -31.92
CA GLN A 79 -20.23 -6.95 -31.99
C GLN A 79 -20.66 -6.32 -30.67
N PHE A 80 -21.74 -6.86 -30.06
CA PHE A 80 -22.19 -6.40 -28.75
C PHE A 80 -21.15 -6.70 -27.66
N SER A 81 -20.61 -7.92 -27.60
CA SER A 81 -19.60 -8.26 -26.60
C SER A 81 -18.35 -7.38 -26.72
N ASN A 82 -17.86 -7.15 -27.94
CA ASN A 82 -16.71 -6.28 -28.17
C ASN A 82 -16.99 -4.83 -27.75
N LEU A 83 -18.22 -4.35 -27.96
CA LEU A 83 -18.64 -3.03 -27.49
C LEU A 83 -18.59 -2.96 -25.96
N MET A 84 -19.21 -3.92 -25.27
CA MET A 84 -19.27 -3.97 -23.80
C MET A 84 -17.89 -4.14 -23.16
N ASP A 85 -17.03 -4.97 -23.76
CA ASP A 85 -15.64 -5.14 -23.34
C ASP A 85 -14.85 -3.83 -23.43
N ARG A 86 -15.02 -3.11 -24.53
CA ARG A 86 -14.34 -1.83 -24.75
C ARG A 86 -14.87 -0.71 -23.85
N LEU A 87 -16.14 -0.78 -23.47
CA LEU A 87 -16.76 0.12 -22.50
C LEU A 87 -16.39 -0.23 -21.04
N GLY A 88 -15.72 -1.35 -20.81
CA GLY A 88 -15.41 -1.83 -19.46
C GLY A 88 -16.65 -2.22 -18.67
N ALA A 89 -17.76 -2.52 -19.35
CA ALA A 89 -19.07 -2.72 -18.73
C ALA A 89 -19.11 -3.90 -17.75
N LYS A 90 -18.30 -4.95 -18.01
CA LYS A 90 -18.17 -6.13 -17.14
C LYS A 90 -17.72 -5.84 -15.71
N LYS A 91 -17.06 -4.70 -15.47
CA LYS A 91 -16.62 -4.30 -14.12
C LYS A 91 -17.70 -3.54 -13.35
N VAL A 92 -18.79 -3.18 -14.02
CA VAL A 92 -19.69 -2.10 -13.63
C VAL A 92 -21.15 -2.54 -13.63
N LEU A 93 -21.55 -3.39 -14.59
CA LEU A 93 -22.90 -3.96 -14.68
C LEU A 93 -22.86 -5.45 -14.34
N ASP A 94 -23.82 -5.87 -13.52
CA ASP A 94 -24.04 -7.30 -13.20
C ASP A 94 -24.84 -8.03 -14.29
N ASP A 95 -25.68 -7.30 -15.03
CA ASP A 95 -26.46 -7.83 -16.15
C ASP A 95 -26.45 -6.85 -17.33
N GLU A 96 -26.16 -7.39 -18.52
CA GLU A 96 -26.11 -6.66 -19.78
C GLU A 96 -27.31 -6.98 -20.69
N SER A 97 -28.24 -7.83 -20.23
CA SER A 97 -29.33 -8.38 -21.03
C SER A 97 -30.29 -7.30 -21.58
N ASP A 98 -30.67 -6.32 -20.77
CA ASP A 98 -31.54 -5.22 -21.17
C ASP A 98 -30.87 -4.29 -22.21
N VAL A 99 -29.58 -3.99 -22.00
CA VAL A 99 -28.78 -3.16 -22.92
C VAL A 99 -28.63 -3.88 -24.26
N LYS A 100 -28.39 -5.18 -24.22
CA LYS A 100 -28.30 -6.04 -25.40
C LYS A 100 -29.61 -6.11 -26.17
N GLN A 101 -30.73 -6.31 -25.48
CA GLN A 101 -32.05 -6.34 -26.12
C GLN A 101 -32.38 -5.02 -26.80
N LEU A 102 -32.09 -3.89 -26.14
CA LEU A 102 -32.31 -2.56 -26.69
C LEU A 102 -31.40 -2.31 -27.90
N TRP A 103 -30.12 -2.69 -27.84
CA TRP A 103 -29.17 -2.59 -28.94
C TRP A 103 -29.62 -3.38 -30.19
N LEU A 104 -30.03 -4.64 -30.00
CA LEU A 104 -30.54 -5.48 -31.08
C LEU A 104 -31.84 -4.93 -31.69
N LYS A 105 -32.73 -4.38 -30.86
CA LYS A 105 -33.99 -3.79 -31.32
C LYS A 105 -33.76 -2.51 -32.11
N LEU A 106 -32.89 -1.62 -31.63
CA LEU A 106 -32.52 -0.39 -32.34
C LEU A 106 -31.86 -0.68 -33.68
N ARG A 107 -31.01 -1.71 -33.76
CA ARG A 107 -30.38 -2.12 -35.01
C ARG A 107 -31.40 -2.58 -36.07
N LYS A 108 -32.48 -3.26 -35.64
CA LYS A 108 -33.53 -3.82 -36.53
C LYS A 108 -34.60 -2.80 -36.91
N ASP A 109 -35.08 -2.02 -35.94
CA ASP A 109 -36.24 -1.15 -36.12
C ASP A 109 -35.83 0.29 -36.50
N GLU A 110 -34.75 0.83 -35.92
CA GLU A 110 -34.35 2.23 -36.06
C GLU A 110 -32.81 2.42 -36.10
N PRO A 111 -32.13 1.99 -37.18
CA PRO A 111 -30.67 1.94 -37.24
C PRO A 111 -30.00 3.33 -37.15
N HIS A 112 -30.73 4.40 -37.49
CA HIS A 112 -30.26 5.78 -37.37
C HIS A 112 -30.13 6.25 -35.90
N LEU A 113 -30.80 5.58 -34.96
CA LEU A 113 -30.74 5.90 -33.53
C LEU A 113 -29.67 5.08 -32.79
N LEU A 114 -29.19 3.99 -33.40
CA LEU A 114 -28.17 3.11 -32.82
C LEU A 114 -26.89 3.88 -32.45
N SER A 115 -26.43 4.77 -33.33
CA SER A 115 -25.23 5.59 -33.07
C SER A 115 -25.39 6.54 -31.88
N ASN A 116 -26.58 7.11 -31.69
CA ASN A 116 -26.85 7.97 -30.53
C ASN A 116 -26.90 7.15 -29.24
N PHE A 117 -27.45 5.94 -29.31
CA PHE A 117 -27.49 5.01 -28.19
C PHE A 117 -26.08 4.57 -27.79
N GLU A 118 -25.23 4.23 -28.74
CA GLU A 118 -23.85 3.83 -28.46
C GLU A 118 -22.99 5.00 -27.95
N GLU A 119 -23.21 6.23 -28.44
CA GLU A 119 -22.58 7.42 -27.84
C GLU A 119 -23.03 7.63 -26.39
N PHE A 120 -24.32 7.42 -26.12
CA PHE A 120 -24.85 7.49 -24.77
C PHE A 120 -24.21 6.44 -23.85
N LEU A 121 -24.07 5.19 -24.31
CA LEU A 121 -23.38 4.14 -23.56
C LEU A 121 -21.93 4.54 -23.27
N VAL A 122 -21.19 5.01 -24.28
CA VAL A 122 -19.80 5.51 -24.07
C VAL A 122 -19.76 6.55 -22.96
N ARG A 123 -20.68 7.52 -22.98
CA ARG A 123 -20.70 8.59 -21.99
C ARG A 123 -21.01 8.08 -20.58
N ILE A 124 -22.03 7.23 -20.45
CA ILE A 124 -22.44 6.69 -19.14
C ILE A 124 -21.36 5.79 -18.56
N PHE A 125 -20.79 4.87 -19.34
CA PHE A 125 -19.73 3.99 -18.87
C PHE A 125 -18.45 4.76 -18.53
N SER A 126 -18.10 5.79 -19.30
CA SER A 126 -16.96 6.66 -18.96
C SER A 126 -17.18 7.36 -17.63
N GLN A 127 -18.37 7.92 -17.38
CA GLN A 127 -18.70 8.58 -16.11
C GLN A 127 -18.70 7.60 -14.94
N LEU A 128 -19.21 6.39 -15.15
CA LEU A 128 -19.29 5.39 -14.11
C LEU A 128 -17.91 4.82 -13.76
N GLN A 129 -17.04 4.65 -14.76
CA GLN A 129 -15.65 4.27 -14.55
C GLN A 129 -14.86 5.38 -13.85
N GLU A 130 -15.06 6.64 -14.23
CA GLU A 130 -14.45 7.79 -13.56
C GLU A 130 -14.84 7.83 -12.08
N ALA A 131 -16.14 7.65 -11.78
CA ALA A 131 -16.63 7.60 -10.40
C ALA A 131 -16.06 6.41 -9.59
N ASP A 132 -15.93 5.23 -10.20
CA ASP A 132 -15.30 4.09 -9.52
C ASP A 132 -13.81 4.33 -9.26
N ASN A 133 -13.10 4.92 -10.21
CA ASN A 133 -11.70 5.31 -10.04
C ASN A 133 -11.53 6.32 -8.91
N GLU A 134 -12.34 7.38 -8.88
CA GLU A 134 -12.33 8.37 -7.78
C GLU A 134 -12.61 7.71 -6.42
N LYS A 135 -13.58 6.79 -6.37
CA LYS A 135 -13.87 6.01 -5.16
C LYS A 135 -12.64 5.21 -4.72
N ASN A 136 -12.00 4.49 -5.63
CA ASN A 136 -10.82 3.68 -5.35
C ASN A 136 -9.62 4.54 -4.90
N GLU A 137 -9.42 5.72 -5.51
CA GLU A 137 -8.40 6.68 -5.10
C GLU A 137 -8.63 7.18 -3.67
N LEU A 138 -9.87 7.57 -3.34
CA LEU A 138 -10.25 8.00 -2.00
C LEU A 138 -10.07 6.87 -0.98
N GLU A 139 -10.46 5.64 -1.31
CA GLU A 139 -10.23 4.47 -0.46
C GLU A 139 -8.73 4.21 -0.24
N CYS A 140 -7.90 4.34 -1.28
CA CYS A 140 -6.45 4.22 -1.17
C CYS A 140 -5.86 5.29 -0.25
N ALA A 141 -6.27 6.55 -0.43
CA ALA A 141 -5.84 7.67 0.41
C ALA A 141 -6.25 7.47 1.88
N LEU A 142 -7.47 6.96 2.11
CA LEU A 142 -7.95 6.64 3.45
C LEU A 142 -7.13 5.52 4.10
N LYS A 143 -6.88 4.42 3.39
CA LYS A 143 -6.03 3.31 3.87
C LYS A 143 -4.63 3.80 4.23
N LYS A 144 -4.01 4.63 3.39
CA LYS A 144 -2.69 5.24 3.69
C LYS A 144 -2.73 6.08 4.96
N LYS A 145 -3.79 6.86 5.18
CA LYS A 145 -3.96 7.63 6.42
C LYS A 145 -4.13 6.74 7.64
N ILE A 146 -4.88 5.65 7.54
CA ILE A 146 -5.04 4.70 8.65
C ILE A 146 -3.68 4.12 9.05
N VAL A 147 -2.91 3.62 8.07
CA VAL A 147 -1.57 3.09 8.34
C VAL A 147 -0.65 4.13 8.97
N ALA A 148 -0.65 5.37 8.48
CA ALA A 148 0.14 6.44 9.06
C ALA A 148 -0.25 6.76 10.52
N TYR A 149 -1.55 6.75 10.83
CA TYR A 149 -2.01 6.93 12.21
C TYR A 149 -1.64 5.74 13.10
N ASP A 150 -1.75 4.51 12.61
CA ASP A 150 -1.36 3.31 13.36
C ASP A 150 0.16 3.32 13.66
N GLU A 151 0.99 3.72 12.69
CA GLU A 151 2.43 3.89 12.87
C GLU A 151 2.77 4.99 13.90
N GLU A 152 2.08 6.13 13.86
CA GLU A 152 2.27 7.22 14.82
C GLU A 152 1.88 6.80 16.25
N ILE A 153 0.77 6.07 16.39
CA ILE A 153 0.31 5.51 17.66
C ILE A 153 1.35 4.51 18.20
N GLN A 154 1.82 3.59 17.35
CA GLN A 154 2.84 2.61 17.71
C GLN A 154 4.13 3.29 18.18
N HIS A 155 4.61 4.30 17.44
CA HIS A 155 5.79 5.08 17.81
C HIS A 155 5.63 5.74 19.19
N LEU A 156 4.46 6.36 19.45
CA LEU A 156 4.20 7.01 20.73
C LEU A 156 4.18 6.01 21.91
N TYR A 157 3.63 4.81 21.70
CA TYR A 157 3.69 3.74 22.71
C TYR A 157 5.12 3.29 22.99
N GLU A 158 5.94 3.13 21.96
CA GLU A 158 7.34 2.75 22.10
C GLU A 158 8.15 3.83 22.83
N GLU A 159 7.95 5.10 22.49
CA GLU A 159 8.60 6.23 23.16
C GLU A 159 8.23 6.29 24.64
N MET A 160 6.95 6.12 24.96
CA MET A 160 6.47 6.09 26.34
C MET A 160 7.06 4.91 27.12
N GLU A 161 7.14 3.72 26.54
CA GLU A 161 7.73 2.55 27.20
C GLU A 161 9.23 2.76 27.45
N GLN A 162 9.95 3.34 26.49
CA GLN A 162 11.36 3.70 26.66
C GLN A 162 11.55 4.72 27.78
N GLN A 163 10.68 5.73 27.87
CA GLN A 163 10.74 6.72 28.95
C GLN A 163 10.47 6.09 30.31
N ILE A 164 9.43 5.26 30.43
CA ILE A 164 9.11 4.52 31.66
C ILE A 164 10.30 3.65 32.09
N LYS A 165 10.92 2.94 31.15
CA LYS A 165 12.10 2.10 31.42
C LYS A 165 13.27 2.93 31.93
N LYS A 166 13.58 4.04 31.26
CA LYS A 166 14.66 4.96 31.65
C LYS A 166 14.44 5.56 33.04
N GLU A 167 13.21 5.99 33.35
CA GLU A 167 12.88 6.55 34.66
C GLU A 167 12.96 5.49 35.77
N LYS A 168 12.51 4.25 35.51
CA LYS A 168 12.66 3.12 36.45
C LYS A 168 14.12 2.79 36.72
N GLU A 169 14.96 2.71 35.69
CA GLU A 169 16.40 2.46 35.83
C GLU A 169 17.09 3.57 36.63
N GLN A 170 16.78 4.84 36.32
CA GLN A 170 17.34 5.98 37.04
C GLN A 170 16.90 6.01 38.52
N PHE A 171 15.64 5.65 38.80
CA PHE A 171 15.14 5.54 40.16
C PHE A 171 15.89 4.46 40.95
N LEU A 172 16.04 3.26 40.38
CA LEU A 172 16.74 2.14 41.02
C LEU A 172 18.21 2.47 41.29
N LEU A 173 18.88 3.15 40.37
CA LEU A 173 20.27 3.56 40.54
C LEU A 173 20.42 4.51 41.74
N LYS A 174 19.58 5.56 41.82
CA LYS A 174 19.59 6.51 42.93
C LYS A 174 19.26 5.86 44.27
N ASP A 175 18.33 4.91 44.29
CA ASP A 175 17.97 4.19 45.52
C ASP A 175 19.14 3.32 46.01
N THR A 176 19.80 2.62 45.08
CA THR A 176 21.00 1.81 45.37
C THR A 176 22.15 2.67 45.89
N GLU A 177 22.45 3.81 45.25
CA GLU A 177 23.49 4.76 45.69
C GLU A 177 23.21 5.29 47.11
N ARG A 178 21.95 5.61 47.41
CA ARG A 178 21.54 6.09 48.73
C ARG A 178 21.70 5.01 49.78
N PHE A 179 21.30 3.78 49.48
CA PHE A 179 21.45 2.63 50.37
C PHE A 179 22.93 2.33 50.64
N GLN A 180 23.78 2.33 49.61
CA GLN A 180 25.21 2.13 49.75
C GLN A 180 25.86 3.21 50.62
N SER A 181 25.53 4.48 50.39
CA SER A 181 26.04 5.60 51.19
C SER A 181 25.64 5.47 52.66
N TYR A 182 24.39 5.08 52.93
CA TYR A 182 23.89 4.85 54.28
C TYR A 182 24.55 3.65 54.96
N SER A 183 24.74 2.54 54.23
CA SER A 183 25.44 1.35 54.72
C SER A 183 26.89 1.67 55.08
N GLN A 184 27.59 2.44 54.25
CA GLN A 184 28.98 2.81 54.49
C GLN A 184 29.13 3.72 55.73
N ASP A 185 28.20 4.65 55.95
CA ASP A 185 28.18 5.48 57.17
C ASP A 185 27.96 4.63 58.44
N LEU A 186 27.05 3.66 58.38
CA LEU A 186 26.81 2.72 59.47
C LEU A 186 28.05 1.85 59.76
N GLU A 187 28.73 1.36 58.73
CA GLU A 187 29.94 0.57 58.86
C GLU A 187 31.07 1.38 59.52
N CYS A 188 31.28 2.64 59.10
CA CYS A 188 32.22 3.56 59.74
C CYS A 188 31.89 3.77 61.24
N LYS A 189 30.61 3.95 61.58
CA LYS A 189 30.15 4.10 62.98
C LYS A 189 30.39 2.83 63.80
N LEU A 190 30.12 1.65 63.22
CA LEU A 190 30.38 0.36 63.87
C LEU A 190 31.88 0.18 64.14
N LEU A 191 32.74 0.44 63.16
CA LEU A 191 34.20 0.35 63.33
C LEU A 191 34.71 1.31 64.41
N SER A 192 34.18 2.54 64.45
CA SER A 192 34.52 3.48 65.52
C SER A 192 34.11 2.96 66.90
N LYS A 193 32.91 2.39 67.01
CA LYS A 193 32.39 1.83 68.28
C LYS A 193 33.14 0.58 68.71
N GLU A 194 33.52 -0.29 67.79
CA GLU A 194 34.37 -1.46 68.05
C GLU A 194 35.73 -1.04 68.60
N LYS A 195 36.37 -0.05 67.98
CA LYS A 195 37.63 0.51 68.47
C LYS A 195 37.54 1.13 69.87
N GLU A 196 36.43 1.79 70.19
CA GLU A 196 36.16 2.31 71.55
C GLU A 196 35.99 1.16 72.57
N LEU A 197 35.25 0.10 72.21
CA LEU A 197 35.07 -1.07 73.06
C LEU A 197 36.39 -1.79 73.33
N ASP A 198 37.23 -1.96 72.31
CA ASP A 198 38.56 -2.56 72.47
C ASP A 198 39.44 -1.75 73.44
N GLN A 199 39.39 -0.42 73.36
CA GLN A 199 40.12 0.45 74.30
C GLN A 199 39.61 0.29 75.73
N LEU A 200 38.28 0.25 75.92
CA LEU A 200 37.68 0.03 77.24
C LEU A 200 38.06 -1.34 77.81
N ALA A 201 38.03 -2.39 76.99
CA ALA A 201 38.43 -3.75 77.38
C ALA A 201 39.91 -3.81 77.75
N GLN A 202 40.79 -3.13 77.01
CA GLN A 202 42.21 -3.02 77.36
C GLN A 202 42.44 -2.26 78.67
N ASN A 203 41.71 -1.17 78.90
CA ASN A 203 41.81 -0.40 80.14
C ASN A 203 41.34 -1.21 81.36
N GLN A 204 40.28 -2.01 81.22
CA GLN A 204 39.81 -2.91 82.29
C GLN A 204 40.84 -4.00 82.65
N LYS A 205 41.60 -4.52 81.68
CA LYS A 205 42.63 -5.54 81.92
C LYS A 205 43.90 -5.01 82.60
N ARG A 206 44.07 -3.69 82.68
CA ARG A 206 45.24 -3.03 83.30
C ARG A 206 45.01 -2.63 84.77
N VAL A 207 43.79 -2.80 85.27
CA VAL A 207 43.39 -2.61 86.68
C VAL A 207 43.42 -3.97 87.37
#